data_AF-A0A6I7YME7-F1
#
_entry.id   AF-A0A6I7YME7-F1
#
_cell.length_a   1.000
_cell.length_b   1.000
_cell.length_c   1.000
_cell.angle_alpha   90.00
_cell.angle_beta   90.00
_cell.angle_gamma   90.00
#
_symmetry.space_group_name_H-M   'P 1'
#
loop_
_entity.id
_entity.type
_entity.pdbx_description
1 polymer ?
#
loop_
_entity_poly.entity_id
_entity_poly.type
_entity_poly.pdbx_seq_one_letter_code
_entity_poly.pdbx_strand_id
1 'polypeptide(L)'
;MTKRDREKGFRETGYRLNDDVKTKDKWDRTAMEQRTDALLRRALNYWYLPSSDFIPKREMLPTEPMGDDANFTGRSISAFEWESIKIPVKTWAEFVHMLLKLMAERYRTELINFVEQASGTLVLTKSGYAYSSRVREVDAGLGVVLSTSTDQKISFLRRLFDHLQLDTNEVILTLRKTAGESQRNEEEAESTYSALTVFKSMADDFCSQNVTPEDTQQFENQFAEALEKFRPDEPAAVLGTKPLSELETAEGIAAASAEEIIAAICLTYDKPPVYFPNAMFHAIADGHMSKWLARIEDIDTAVDVNR
;
A
#
# COMPACT_ATOMS: atom_id res chain seq x y z
N MET A 1 25.15 -7.24 -70.30
CA MET A 1 23.91 -7.91 -69.82
C MET A 1 23.95 -8.00 -68.31
N THR A 2 22.96 -7.43 -67.63
CA THR A 2 22.83 -7.42 -66.17
C THR A 2 22.30 -8.78 -65.68
N LYS A 3 22.70 -9.24 -64.47
CA LYS A 3 22.21 -10.51 -63.87
C LYS A 3 20.67 -10.61 -63.78
N ARG A 4 19.97 -9.48 -63.82
CA ARG A 4 18.51 -9.38 -63.82
C ARG A 4 17.86 -9.91 -65.11
N ASP A 5 18.41 -9.55 -66.26
CA ASP A 5 17.76 -9.69 -67.59
C ASP A 5 18.41 -10.78 -68.46
N ARG A 6 19.24 -11.65 -67.87
CA ARG A 6 19.78 -12.83 -68.56
C ARG A 6 18.74 -13.96 -68.54
N GLU A 7 18.81 -14.86 -69.50
CA GLU A 7 18.06 -16.13 -69.50
C GLU A 7 18.29 -16.88 -68.17
N LYS A 8 17.22 -17.31 -67.49
CA LYS A 8 17.20 -17.81 -66.10
C LYS A 8 17.69 -16.82 -65.04
N GLY A 9 17.67 -15.53 -65.36
CA GLY A 9 18.05 -14.43 -64.46
C GLY A 9 17.00 -14.13 -63.41
N PHE A 10 17.27 -13.17 -62.53
CA PHE A 10 16.40 -12.87 -61.38
C PHE A 10 14.94 -12.59 -61.77
N ARG A 11 14.71 -12.01 -62.96
CA ARG A 11 13.37 -11.72 -63.51
C ARG A 11 12.50 -12.96 -63.71
N GLU A 12 13.10 -14.10 -64.05
CA GLU A 12 12.42 -15.37 -64.32
C GLU A 12 12.31 -16.26 -63.07
N THR A 13 12.98 -15.91 -61.95
CA THR A 13 12.96 -16.74 -60.73
C THR A 13 11.63 -16.64 -59.99
N GLY A 14 11.05 -17.77 -59.56
CA GLY A 14 9.83 -17.82 -58.75
C GLY A 14 10.00 -17.43 -57.27
N TYR A 15 11.22 -17.11 -56.84
CA TYR A 15 11.49 -16.78 -55.43
C TYR A 15 10.95 -15.39 -55.07
N ARG A 16 10.03 -15.36 -54.10
CA ARG A 16 9.46 -14.14 -53.53
C ARG A 16 10.51 -13.20 -52.91
N LEU A 17 11.63 -13.78 -52.48
CA LEU A 17 12.80 -13.03 -51.96
C LEU A 17 13.38 -12.05 -52.99
N ASN A 18 13.23 -12.37 -54.28
CA ASN A 18 13.78 -11.57 -55.37
C ASN A 18 12.78 -10.56 -55.94
N ASP A 19 11.54 -10.49 -55.47
CA ASP A 19 10.49 -9.63 -56.06
C ASP A 19 10.89 -8.15 -56.09
N ASP A 20 11.56 -7.69 -55.04
CA ASP A 20 12.07 -6.32 -54.95
C ASP A 20 13.23 -6.07 -55.93
N VAL A 21 14.01 -7.10 -56.26
CA VAL A 21 15.12 -7.04 -57.22
C VAL A 21 14.64 -7.09 -58.68
N LYS A 22 13.49 -7.71 -58.94
CA LYS A 22 12.89 -7.83 -60.28
C LYS A 22 12.24 -6.54 -60.75
N THR A 23 11.67 -5.77 -59.83
CA THR A 23 10.81 -4.61 -60.13
C THR A 23 11.57 -3.30 -60.30
N LYS A 24 12.82 -3.21 -59.86
CA LYS A 24 13.65 -2.00 -59.99
C LYS A 24 14.48 -2.02 -61.28
N ASP A 25 14.40 -0.92 -62.03
CA ASP A 25 15.17 -0.72 -63.27
C ASP A 25 16.61 -0.28 -63.07
N LYS A 26 16.86 0.47 -61.99
CA LYS A 26 18.20 0.89 -61.57
C LYS A 26 18.31 0.77 -60.06
N TRP A 27 19.52 0.45 -59.62
CA TRP A 27 19.91 0.37 -58.21
C TRP A 27 20.71 1.61 -57.85
N ASP A 28 20.05 2.76 -57.88
CA ASP A 28 20.61 4.01 -57.43
C ASP A 28 20.42 4.19 -55.92
N ARG A 29 20.95 5.29 -55.38
CA ARG A 29 20.87 5.62 -53.96
C ARG A 29 19.43 5.61 -53.45
N THR A 30 18.52 6.20 -54.21
CA THR A 30 17.11 6.30 -53.85
C THR A 30 16.45 4.92 -53.78
N ALA A 31 16.75 4.01 -54.71
CA ALA A 31 16.28 2.64 -54.66
C ALA A 31 16.83 1.86 -53.45
N MET A 32 18.08 2.10 -53.06
CA MET A 32 18.70 1.49 -51.88
C MET A 32 18.09 2.00 -50.57
N GLU A 33 17.83 3.30 -50.47
CA GLU A 33 17.16 3.92 -49.31
C GLU A 33 15.73 3.35 -49.15
N GLN A 34 14.95 3.30 -50.22
CA GLN A 34 13.60 2.71 -50.22
C GLN A 34 13.58 1.24 -49.77
N ARG A 35 14.55 0.45 -50.22
CA ARG A 35 14.68 -0.95 -49.82
C ARG A 35 15.05 -1.07 -48.35
N THR A 36 15.95 -0.22 -47.87
CA THR A 36 16.39 -0.20 -46.46
C THR A 36 15.20 0.08 -45.56
N ASP A 37 14.38 1.08 -45.90
CA ASP A 37 13.17 1.41 -45.15
C ASP A 37 12.15 0.25 -45.15
N ALA A 38 11.94 -0.39 -46.29
CA ALA A 38 11.02 -1.53 -46.40
C ALA A 38 11.48 -2.72 -45.54
N LEU A 39 12.78 -3.03 -45.56
CA LEU A 39 13.36 -4.08 -44.72
C LEU A 39 13.30 -3.74 -43.24
N LEU A 40 13.57 -2.48 -42.87
CA LEU A 40 13.52 -2.01 -41.49
C LEU A 40 12.10 -2.09 -40.93
N ARG A 41 11.08 -1.64 -41.68
CA ARG A 41 9.66 -1.79 -41.28
C ARG A 41 9.27 -3.24 -41.08
N ARG A 42 9.76 -4.13 -41.95
CA ARG A 42 9.49 -5.56 -41.83
C ARG A 42 10.20 -6.19 -40.64
N ALA A 43 11.43 -5.76 -40.35
CA ALA A 43 12.18 -6.19 -39.18
C ALA A 43 11.48 -5.75 -37.88
N LEU A 44 11.00 -4.51 -37.80
CA LEU A 44 10.25 -4.01 -36.63
C LEU A 44 8.97 -4.81 -36.35
N ASN A 45 8.34 -5.37 -37.39
CA ASN A 45 7.17 -6.25 -37.25
C ASN A 45 7.53 -7.63 -36.67
N TYR A 46 8.70 -8.17 -36.99
CA TYR A 46 9.13 -9.49 -36.50
C TYR A 46 9.85 -9.43 -35.15
N TRP A 47 10.64 -8.39 -34.94
CA TRP A 47 11.40 -8.12 -33.72
C TRP A 47 10.81 -6.92 -32.99
N TYR A 48 9.53 -7.00 -32.64
CA TYR A 48 9.00 -6.05 -31.67
C TYR A 48 9.67 -6.32 -30.33
N LEU A 49 10.04 -5.26 -29.61
CA LEU A 49 10.46 -5.39 -28.23
C LEU A 49 9.23 -5.86 -27.44
N PRO A 50 9.23 -7.06 -26.82
CA PRO A 50 8.10 -7.48 -26.02
C PRO A 50 7.92 -6.50 -24.87
N SER A 51 6.73 -5.90 -24.77
CA SER A 51 6.33 -5.21 -23.55
C SER A 51 6.12 -6.26 -22.48
N SER A 52 6.75 -6.06 -21.32
CA SER A 52 6.56 -6.93 -20.17
C SER A 52 5.79 -6.14 -19.13
N ASP A 53 4.67 -6.69 -18.69
CA ASP A 53 3.92 -6.19 -17.53
C ASP A 53 4.52 -6.74 -16.22
N PHE A 54 5.79 -7.14 -16.24
CA PHE A 54 6.48 -7.69 -15.07
C PHE A 54 6.62 -6.61 -14.00
N ILE A 55 5.87 -6.81 -12.91
CA ILE A 55 5.99 -6.03 -11.68
C ILE A 55 6.98 -6.81 -10.78
N PRO A 56 8.14 -6.23 -10.43
CA PRO A 56 9.05 -6.87 -9.48
C PRO A 56 8.32 -7.19 -8.19
N LYS A 57 8.43 -8.44 -7.69
CA LYS A 57 7.89 -8.80 -6.37
C LYS A 57 8.52 -7.88 -5.33
N ARG A 58 7.72 -7.00 -4.71
CA ARG A 58 8.21 -6.17 -3.61
C ARG A 58 8.51 -7.09 -2.43
N GLU A 59 9.70 -6.94 -1.86
CA GLU A 59 10.12 -7.74 -0.72
C GLU A 59 9.20 -7.47 0.49
N MET A 60 8.52 -8.52 0.94
CA MET A 60 7.62 -8.47 2.09
C MET A 60 8.31 -7.93 3.34
N LEU A 61 7.54 -7.24 4.17
CA LEU A 61 8.01 -6.82 5.48
C LEU A 61 8.26 -8.05 6.38
N PRO A 62 9.30 -8.03 7.21
CA PRO A 62 9.55 -9.11 8.16
C PRO A 62 8.41 -9.18 9.19
N THR A 63 7.96 -10.41 9.44
CA THR A 63 6.90 -10.72 10.39
C THR A 63 7.43 -11.65 11.47
N GLU A 64 7.11 -11.38 12.73
CA GLU A 64 7.61 -12.10 13.91
C GLU A 64 6.51 -12.20 14.97
N PRO A 65 6.31 -13.34 15.66
CA PRO A 65 5.39 -13.42 16.79
C PRO A 65 5.88 -12.53 17.95
N MET A 66 4.96 -12.01 18.77
CA MET A 66 5.33 -11.27 19.98
C MET A 66 6.15 -12.14 20.93
N GLY A 67 5.75 -13.40 21.10
CA GLY A 67 6.43 -14.42 21.92
C GLY A 67 6.74 -13.96 23.34
N ASP A 68 7.50 -14.76 24.08
CA ASP A 68 7.82 -14.47 25.49
C ASP A 68 9.17 -13.76 25.68
N ASP A 69 10.13 -14.05 24.79
CA ASP A 69 11.54 -13.61 24.93
C ASP A 69 12.00 -12.63 23.84
N ALA A 70 11.19 -12.37 22.81
CA ALA A 70 11.59 -11.51 21.69
C ALA A 70 11.80 -10.05 22.15
N ASN A 71 12.83 -9.39 21.62
CA ASN A 71 13.12 -7.98 21.92
C ASN A 71 12.88 -7.10 20.69
N PHE A 72 11.94 -6.16 20.83
CA PHE A 72 11.54 -5.22 19.79
C PHE A 72 12.07 -3.80 19.99
N THR A 73 12.93 -3.58 20.99
CA THR A 73 13.53 -2.28 21.27
C THR A 73 14.33 -1.79 20.07
N GLY A 74 14.10 -0.54 19.66
CA GLY A 74 14.75 0.07 18.49
C GLY A 74 14.21 -0.39 17.14
N ARG A 75 13.14 -1.21 17.10
CA ARG A 75 12.43 -1.57 15.88
C ARG A 75 11.17 -0.74 15.71
N SER A 76 10.73 -0.55 14.47
CA SER A 76 9.47 0.13 14.16
C SER A 76 8.42 -0.88 13.69
N ILE A 77 7.22 -0.77 14.24
CA ILE A 77 6.07 -1.60 13.85
C ILE A 77 5.33 -0.98 12.66
N SER A 78 4.70 -1.83 11.85
CA SER A 78 3.87 -1.43 10.70
C SER A 78 2.44 -1.95 10.80
N ALA A 79 2.26 -3.16 11.32
CA ALA A 79 0.97 -3.79 11.54
C ALA A 79 1.10 -4.86 12.62
N PHE A 80 -0.04 -5.26 13.19
CA PHE A 80 -0.14 -6.48 13.98
C PHE A 80 -1.32 -7.32 13.50
N GLU A 81 -1.31 -8.60 13.81
CA GLU A 81 -2.40 -9.52 13.55
C GLU A 81 -2.71 -10.29 14.84
N TRP A 82 -4.00 -10.36 15.18
CA TRP A 82 -4.51 -11.14 16.30
C TRP A 82 -5.87 -11.73 15.92
N GLU A 83 -6.10 -13.01 16.19
CA GLU A 83 -7.34 -13.73 15.82
C GLU A 83 -7.73 -13.57 14.34
N SER A 84 -6.75 -13.66 13.43
CA SER A 84 -6.92 -13.46 11.99
C SER A 84 -7.35 -12.05 11.58
N ILE A 85 -7.28 -11.07 12.48
CA ILE A 85 -7.57 -9.66 12.22
C ILE A 85 -6.24 -8.92 12.10
N LYS A 86 -5.84 -8.57 10.88
CA LYS A 86 -4.65 -7.71 10.63
C LYS A 86 -5.02 -6.22 10.72
N ILE A 87 -4.28 -5.45 11.51
CA ILE A 87 -4.51 -4.02 11.77
C ILE A 87 -3.20 -3.25 11.54
N PRO A 88 -3.18 -2.24 10.65
CA PRO A 88 -2.02 -1.39 10.45
C PRO A 88 -1.85 -0.39 11.60
N VAL A 89 -0.61 -0.14 12.01
CA VAL A 89 -0.28 0.76 13.13
C VAL A 89 1.00 1.56 12.84
N LYS A 90 1.10 2.77 13.37
CA LYS A 90 2.30 3.62 13.25
C LYS A 90 3.32 3.37 14.34
N THR A 91 2.84 3.21 15.57
CA THR A 91 3.69 3.22 16.77
C THR A 91 3.38 2.04 17.69
N TRP A 92 4.33 1.68 18.54
CA TRP A 92 4.11 0.69 19.60
C TRP A 92 3.02 1.12 20.58
N ALA A 93 2.85 2.43 20.81
CA ALA A 93 1.78 2.96 21.64
C ALA A 93 0.40 2.68 21.01
N GLU A 94 0.27 2.93 19.70
CA GLU A 94 -0.97 2.64 18.96
C GLU A 94 -1.27 1.15 18.89
N PHE A 95 -0.26 0.31 18.70
CA PHE A 95 -0.39 -1.15 18.79
C PHE A 95 -1.01 -1.61 20.11
N VAL A 96 -0.42 -1.22 21.24
CA VAL A 96 -0.92 -1.60 22.58
C VAL A 96 -2.36 -1.09 22.75
N HIS A 97 -2.64 0.13 22.34
CA HIS A 97 -3.97 0.73 22.41
C HIS A 97 -5.02 -0.06 21.64
N MET A 98 -4.73 -0.37 20.38
CA MET A 98 -5.66 -1.08 19.50
C MET A 98 -5.84 -2.54 19.91
N LEU A 99 -4.77 -3.22 20.33
CA LEU A 99 -4.87 -4.59 20.84
C LEU A 99 -5.75 -4.63 22.10
N LEU A 100 -5.54 -3.72 23.05
CA LEU A 100 -6.38 -3.64 24.25
C LEU A 100 -7.84 -3.33 23.93
N LYS A 101 -8.12 -2.50 22.92
CA LYS A 101 -9.48 -2.25 22.45
C LYS A 101 -10.15 -3.51 21.94
N LEU A 102 -9.44 -4.25 21.09
CA LEU A 102 -9.93 -5.50 20.51
C LEU A 102 -10.16 -6.56 21.60
N MET A 103 -9.26 -6.64 22.59
CA MET A 103 -9.42 -7.52 23.74
C MET A 103 -10.60 -7.11 24.63
N ALA A 104 -10.86 -5.80 24.80
CA ALA A 104 -11.94 -5.31 25.65
C ALA A 104 -13.33 -5.73 25.15
N GLU A 105 -13.50 -6.01 23.86
CA GLU A 105 -14.76 -6.52 23.33
C GLU A 105 -15.17 -7.88 23.92
N ARG A 106 -14.20 -8.69 24.34
CA ARG A 106 -14.43 -10.06 24.83
C ARG A 106 -13.98 -10.31 26.27
N TYR A 107 -12.88 -9.70 26.67
CA TYR A 107 -12.18 -9.93 27.94
C TYR A 107 -12.28 -8.72 28.88
N ARG A 108 -13.36 -7.93 28.79
CA ARG A 108 -13.51 -6.69 29.58
C ARG A 108 -13.37 -6.92 31.08
N THR A 109 -14.04 -7.94 31.61
CA THR A 109 -14.04 -8.22 33.06
C THR A 109 -12.66 -8.60 33.54
N GLU A 110 -11.94 -9.36 32.75
CA GLU A 110 -10.60 -9.85 33.03
C GLU A 110 -9.57 -8.71 32.95
N LEU A 111 -9.71 -7.80 31.98
CA LEU A 111 -8.91 -6.56 31.94
C LEU A 111 -9.08 -5.71 33.20
N ILE A 112 -10.33 -5.58 33.69
CA ILE A 112 -10.63 -4.84 34.93
C ILE A 112 -9.97 -5.55 36.13
N ASN A 113 -10.10 -6.87 36.24
CA ASN A 113 -9.47 -7.65 37.31
C ASN A 113 -7.94 -7.53 37.30
N PHE A 114 -7.33 -7.51 36.10
CA PHE A 114 -5.89 -7.31 35.95
C PHE A 114 -5.43 -5.94 36.44
N VAL A 115 -6.25 -4.89 36.25
CA VAL A 115 -5.94 -3.56 36.79
C VAL A 115 -5.81 -3.58 38.31
N GLU A 116 -6.74 -4.25 39.00
CA GLU A 116 -6.76 -4.33 40.46
C GLU A 116 -5.58 -5.12 41.04
N GLN A 117 -5.07 -6.12 40.28
CA GLN A 117 -4.03 -7.02 40.76
C GLN A 117 -2.61 -6.54 40.46
N ALA A 118 -2.36 -5.87 39.33
CA ALA A 118 -0.99 -5.77 38.79
C ALA A 118 -0.65 -4.52 37.96
N SER A 119 -1.55 -3.55 37.77
CA SER A 119 -1.34 -2.56 36.71
C SER A 119 -0.95 -1.15 37.16
N GLY A 120 0.20 -0.68 36.66
CA GLY A 120 0.56 0.74 36.57
C GLY A 120 0.34 1.32 35.16
N THR A 121 -0.07 0.49 34.18
CA THR A 121 -0.19 0.84 32.76
C THR A 121 -1.65 0.92 32.31
N LEU A 122 -2.52 0.01 32.75
CA LEU A 122 -3.97 0.14 32.65
C LEU A 122 -4.52 0.84 33.88
N VAL A 123 -5.51 1.70 33.67
CA VAL A 123 -6.10 2.51 34.73
C VAL A 123 -7.61 2.48 34.59
N LEU A 124 -8.31 2.25 35.71
CA LEU A 124 -9.75 2.43 35.78
C LEU A 124 -10.05 3.91 36.05
N THR A 125 -10.87 4.50 35.19
CA THR A 125 -11.32 5.89 35.31
C THR A 125 -12.82 5.91 35.60
N LYS A 126 -13.25 6.80 36.49
CA LYS A 126 -14.68 7.02 36.72
C LYS A 126 -15.31 7.63 35.46
N SER A 127 -16.38 7.04 34.97
CA SER A 127 -17.14 7.53 33.81
C SER A 127 -17.45 9.03 33.96
N GLY A 128 -16.98 9.85 33.02
CA GLY A 128 -17.22 11.30 32.99
C GLY A 128 -16.06 12.20 33.41
N TYR A 129 -14.90 11.65 33.80
CA TYR A 129 -13.68 12.44 33.96
C TYR A 129 -12.86 12.43 32.66
N ALA A 130 -12.42 13.61 32.22
CA ALA A 130 -11.53 13.73 31.08
C ALA A 130 -10.20 12.99 31.38
N TYR A 131 -9.79 12.11 30.46
CA TYR A 131 -8.49 11.48 30.52
C TYR A 131 -7.40 12.57 30.51
N SER A 132 -6.37 12.41 31.36
CA SER A 132 -5.17 13.24 31.23
C SER A 132 -4.54 13.02 29.85
N SER A 133 -3.78 13.98 29.31
CA SER A 133 -3.11 13.85 28.01
C SER A 133 -2.23 12.60 27.86
N ARG A 134 -1.86 11.94 28.96
CA ARG A 134 -1.03 10.72 29.01
C ARG A 134 -1.82 9.42 28.98
N VAL A 135 -3.14 9.46 29.16
CA VAL A 135 -4.01 8.29 29.21
C VAL A 135 -4.91 8.28 27.98
N ARG A 136 -4.91 7.18 27.23
CA ARG A 136 -5.84 6.98 26.11
C ARG A 136 -6.98 6.07 26.52
N GLU A 137 -8.18 6.34 26.03
CA GLU A 137 -9.37 5.54 26.31
C GLU A 137 -9.39 4.24 25.50
N VAL A 138 -9.40 3.11 26.20
CA VAL A 138 -9.55 1.78 25.61
C VAL A 138 -11.04 1.46 25.48
N ASP A 139 -11.78 1.55 26.60
CA ASP A 139 -13.22 1.26 26.65
C ASP A 139 -13.84 2.12 27.77
N ALA A 140 -15.17 2.15 27.89
CA ALA A 140 -15.89 2.98 28.84
C ALA A 140 -15.35 2.79 30.28
N GLY A 141 -14.64 3.80 30.79
CA GLY A 141 -14.02 3.78 32.13
C GLY A 141 -12.71 2.97 32.24
N LEU A 142 -12.13 2.53 31.14
CA LEU A 142 -10.85 1.83 31.06
C LEU A 142 -9.88 2.62 30.17
N GLY A 143 -8.77 3.07 30.76
CA GLY A 143 -7.71 3.79 30.05
C GLY A 143 -6.35 3.08 30.11
N VAL A 144 -5.45 3.51 29.23
CA VAL A 144 -4.07 3.00 29.16
C VAL A 144 -3.04 4.15 29.11
N VAL A 145 -1.95 3.99 29.86
CA VAL A 145 -0.78 4.88 29.87
C VAL A 145 0.27 4.33 28.91
N LEU A 146 0.58 5.09 27.85
CA LEU A 146 1.43 4.62 26.75
C LEU A 146 2.81 5.30 26.70
N SER A 147 3.09 6.23 27.62
CA SER A 147 4.37 6.95 27.72
C SER A 147 5.44 6.12 28.45
N THR A 148 5.72 4.93 27.93
CA THR A 148 6.66 3.93 28.49
C THR A 148 7.59 3.41 27.40
N SER A 149 8.68 2.71 27.73
CA SER A 149 9.56 2.13 26.70
C SER A 149 8.86 1.00 25.93
N THR A 150 9.31 0.69 24.70
CA THR A 150 8.82 -0.47 23.92
C THR A 150 8.89 -1.77 24.73
N ASP A 151 10.00 -1.98 25.45
CA ASP A 151 10.20 -3.12 26.34
C ASP A 151 9.14 -3.20 27.46
N GLN A 152 8.81 -2.07 28.08
CA GLN A 152 7.77 -2.01 29.10
C GLN A 152 6.37 -2.28 28.51
N LYS A 153 6.09 -1.75 27.31
CA LYS A 153 4.83 -2.00 26.58
C LYS A 153 4.64 -3.49 26.30
N ILE A 154 5.67 -4.15 25.77
CA ILE A 154 5.63 -5.59 25.44
C ILE A 154 5.59 -6.46 26.71
N SER A 155 6.41 -6.14 27.72
CA SER A 155 6.40 -6.85 29.01
C SER A 155 5.05 -6.72 29.73
N PHE A 156 4.38 -5.58 29.59
CA PHE A 156 3.02 -5.39 30.08
C PHE A 156 2.03 -6.32 29.35
N LEU A 157 2.08 -6.37 28.01
CA LEU A 157 1.21 -7.26 27.24
C LEU A 157 1.45 -8.74 27.54
N ARG A 158 2.70 -9.18 27.69
CA ARG A 158 3.02 -10.57 28.09
C ARG A 158 2.40 -10.94 29.42
N ARG A 159 2.58 -10.11 30.45
CA ARG A 159 1.94 -10.32 31.77
C ARG A 159 0.41 -10.34 31.69
N LEU A 160 -0.17 -9.56 30.80
CA LEU A 160 -1.61 -9.56 30.58
C LEU A 160 -2.07 -10.87 29.89
N PHE A 161 -1.35 -11.32 28.86
CA PHE A 161 -1.63 -12.59 28.18
C PHE A 161 -1.50 -13.78 29.14
N ASP A 162 -0.47 -13.78 29.98
CA ASP A 162 -0.29 -14.79 31.05
C ASP A 162 -1.48 -14.83 32.01
N HIS A 163 -1.99 -13.66 32.41
CA HIS A 163 -3.16 -13.55 33.29
C HIS A 163 -4.43 -14.11 32.64
N LEU A 164 -4.58 -13.86 31.33
CA LEU A 164 -5.72 -14.33 30.53
C LEU A 164 -5.55 -15.77 30.04
N GLN A 165 -4.39 -16.39 30.27
CA GLN A 165 -4.01 -17.71 29.76
C GLN A 165 -4.08 -17.79 28.22
N LEU A 166 -3.69 -16.69 27.55
CA LEU A 166 -3.59 -16.60 26.10
C LEU A 166 -2.14 -16.82 25.65
N ASP A 167 -1.95 -17.37 24.45
CA ASP A 167 -0.61 -17.55 23.89
C ASP A 167 -0.10 -16.25 23.25
N THR A 168 1.06 -15.77 23.67
CA THR A 168 1.71 -14.57 23.13
C THR A 168 2.13 -14.75 21.67
N ASN A 169 2.27 -15.98 21.19
CA ASN A 169 2.58 -16.28 19.80
C ASN A 169 1.40 -16.06 18.84
N GLU A 170 0.17 -15.94 19.34
CA GLU A 170 -1.00 -15.58 18.53
C GLU A 170 -0.95 -14.15 18.01
N VAL A 171 -0.18 -13.27 18.67
CA VAL A 171 0.02 -11.90 18.21
C VAL A 171 1.20 -11.87 17.26
N ILE A 172 0.92 -11.65 15.99
CA ILE A 172 1.92 -11.61 14.92
C ILE A 172 2.22 -10.14 14.60
N LEU A 173 3.49 -9.73 14.68
CA LEU A 173 3.93 -8.36 14.47
C LEU A 173 4.60 -8.22 13.11
N THR A 174 4.18 -7.24 12.31
CA THR A 174 4.82 -6.88 11.04
C THR A 174 5.71 -5.65 11.26
N LEU A 175 7.00 -5.78 10.98
CA LEU A 175 8.01 -4.77 11.29
C LEU A 175 8.46 -4.02 10.04
N ARG A 176 8.74 -2.72 10.17
CA ARG A 176 9.32 -1.93 9.08
C ARG A 176 10.79 -2.30 8.90
N LYS A 177 11.27 -2.25 7.65
CA LYS A 177 12.70 -2.39 7.36
C LYS A 177 13.44 -1.20 7.97
N THR A 178 14.31 -1.47 8.93
CA THR A 178 15.21 -0.48 9.50
C THR A 178 16.26 -0.10 8.44
N ALA A 179 15.96 0.90 7.62
CA ALA A 179 16.99 1.56 6.82
C ALA A 179 17.87 2.37 7.78
N GLY A 180 19.01 1.81 8.20
CA GLY A 180 20.11 2.47 8.91
C GLY A 180 19.72 3.32 10.13
N GLU A 181 20.06 2.83 11.34
CA GLU A 181 20.12 3.57 12.62
C GLU A 181 19.62 5.02 12.55
N SER A 182 18.31 5.16 12.48
CA SER A 182 17.63 6.40 12.79
C SER A 182 16.67 6.04 13.89
N GLN A 183 17.09 6.31 15.12
CA GLN A 183 16.14 6.45 16.23
C GLN A 183 15.17 7.56 15.82
N ARG A 184 14.11 7.21 15.08
CA ARG A 184 12.94 8.08 14.97
C ARG A 184 12.30 8.03 16.34
N ASN A 185 12.36 9.16 17.04
CA ASN A 185 11.61 9.36 18.27
C ASN A 185 10.16 8.91 18.04
N GLU A 186 9.55 8.23 19.01
CA GLU A 186 8.14 7.81 18.99
C GLU A 186 7.14 9.00 18.91
N GLU A 187 7.65 10.22 18.77
CA GLU A 187 6.95 11.46 18.47
C GLU A 187 7.17 11.84 16.98
N GLU A 188 6.80 10.97 16.04
CA GLU A 188 6.43 11.49 14.72
C GLU A 188 5.17 12.34 14.96
N ALA A 189 5.27 13.64 14.69
CA ALA A 189 4.16 14.57 14.78
C ALA A 189 2.91 13.93 14.14
N GLU A 190 1.73 14.14 14.74
CA GLU A 190 0.45 13.77 14.12
C GLU A 190 0.32 14.56 12.82
N SER A 191 0.89 13.99 11.76
CA SER A 191 0.82 14.51 10.41
C SER A 191 -0.63 14.45 9.96
N THR A 192 -1.05 15.39 9.09
CA THR A 192 -2.49 15.67 8.88
C THR A 192 -3.21 14.44 8.35
N TYR A 193 -2.54 13.67 7.49
CA TYR A 193 -3.09 12.46 6.85
C TYR A 193 -2.54 11.18 7.47
N SER A 194 -2.09 11.27 8.72
CA SER A 194 -1.46 10.17 9.42
C SER A 194 -2.31 8.90 9.41
N ALA A 195 -3.60 9.01 9.69
CA ALA A 195 -4.53 7.89 9.72
C ALA A 195 -4.64 7.14 8.37
N LEU A 196 -4.40 7.80 7.23
CA LEU A 196 -4.44 7.17 5.91
C LEU A 196 -3.09 6.55 5.53
N THR A 197 -1.99 7.24 5.85
CA THR A 197 -0.64 6.79 5.45
C THR A 197 -0.18 5.51 6.13
N VAL A 198 -0.79 5.13 7.28
CA VAL A 198 -0.51 3.84 7.95
C VAL A 198 -0.77 2.64 7.02
N PHE A 199 -1.81 2.75 6.20
CA PHE A 199 -2.29 1.67 5.35
C PHE A 199 -1.39 1.40 4.15
N LYS A 200 -0.43 2.29 3.84
CA LYS A 200 0.47 2.16 2.68
C LYS A 200 1.22 0.83 2.67
N SER A 201 1.81 0.46 3.81
CA SER A 201 2.58 -0.79 3.93
C SER A 201 1.72 -2.03 3.64
N MET A 202 0.47 -2.03 4.12
CA MET A 202 -0.47 -3.11 3.91
C MET A 202 -0.98 -3.12 2.46
N ALA A 203 -1.21 -1.95 1.84
CA ALA A 203 -1.54 -1.82 0.42
C ALA A 203 -0.40 -2.35 -0.48
N ASP A 204 0.86 -2.11 -0.09
CA ASP A 204 2.04 -2.62 -0.79
C ASP A 204 2.15 -4.15 -0.73
N ASP A 205 1.79 -4.75 0.40
CA ASP A 205 1.76 -6.21 0.57
C ASP A 205 0.76 -6.84 -0.42
N PHE A 206 -0.45 -6.25 -0.56
CA PHE A 206 -1.48 -6.77 -1.47
C PHE A 206 -1.07 -6.70 -2.94
N CYS A 207 -0.33 -5.66 -3.36
CA CYS A 207 0.19 -5.56 -4.73
C CYS A 207 1.14 -6.71 -5.10
N SER A 208 1.73 -7.37 -4.10
CA SER A 208 2.75 -8.40 -4.29
C SER A 208 2.19 -9.83 -4.28
N GLN A 209 0.92 -9.99 -3.93
CA GLN A 209 0.23 -11.26 -3.78
C GLN A 209 -0.84 -11.45 -4.87
N ASN A 210 -1.17 -12.70 -5.20
CA ASN A 210 -2.39 -12.99 -5.94
C ASN A 210 -3.56 -12.99 -4.95
N VAL A 211 -3.99 -11.80 -4.59
CA VAL A 211 -5.01 -11.54 -3.57
C VAL A 211 -6.40 -11.75 -4.16
N THR A 212 -7.34 -12.26 -3.37
CA THR A 212 -8.77 -12.32 -3.72
C THR A 212 -9.54 -11.16 -3.12
N PRO A 213 -10.75 -10.82 -3.62
CA PRO A 213 -11.57 -9.78 -3.01
C PRO A 213 -11.91 -10.02 -1.53
N GLU A 214 -11.96 -11.28 -1.10
CA GLU A 214 -12.21 -11.64 0.31
C GLU A 214 -11.03 -11.25 1.21
N ASP A 215 -9.81 -11.40 0.71
CA ASP A 215 -8.57 -11.08 1.44
C ASP A 215 -8.39 -9.57 1.67
N THR A 216 -8.89 -8.71 0.77
CA THR A 216 -8.82 -7.24 0.93
C THR A 216 -9.99 -6.66 1.72
N GLN A 217 -11.06 -7.41 1.94
CA GLN A 217 -12.30 -6.89 2.52
C GLN A 217 -12.07 -6.24 3.89
N GLN A 218 -11.25 -6.88 4.73
CA GLN A 218 -10.93 -6.34 6.05
C GLN A 218 -10.16 -5.01 5.96
N PHE A 219 -9.17 -4.95 5.06
CA PHE A 219 -8.43 -3.72 4.79
C PHE A 219 -9.36 -2.63 4.27
N GLU A 220 -10.25 -2.95 3.33
CA GLU A 220 -11.18 -2.01 2.73
C GLU A 220 -12.12 -1.39 3.77
N ASN A 221 -12.63 -2.20 4.71
CA ASN A 221 -13.50 -1.73 5.78
C ASN A 221 -12.75 -0.81 6.75
N GLN A 222 -11.57 -1.23 7.23
CA GLN A 222 -10.75 -0.42 8.13
C GLN A 222 -10.31 0.90 7.48
N PHE A 223 -9.96 0.85 6.20
CA PHE A 223 -9.58 2.03 5.45
C PHE A 223 -10.77 2.96 5.25
N ALA A 224 -11.97 2.45 4.97
CA ALA A 224 -13.19 3.25 4.84
C ALA A 224 -13.53 4.01 6.14
N GLU A 225 -13.38 3.36 7.30
CA GLU A 225 -13.55 4.02 8.60
C GLU A 225 -12.52 5.14 8.83
N ALA A 226 -11.26 4.91 8.43
CA ALA A 226 -10.21 5.94 8.51
C ALA A 226 -10.49 7.11 7.53
N LEU A 227 -11.00 6.80 6.34
CA LEU A 227 -11.33 7.75 5.29
C LEU A 227 -12.50 8.67 5.65
N GLU A 228 -13.46 8.20 6.45
CA GLU A 228 -14.65 8.96 6.84
C GLU A 228 -14.31 10.33 7.45
N LYS A 229 -13.21 10.41 8.23
CA LYS A 229 -12.74 11.66 8.86
C LYS A 229 -12.22 12.70 7.86
N PHE A 230 -11.82 12.28 6.67
CA PHE A 230 -11.22 13.12 5.64
C PHE A 230 -12.09 13.25 4.39
N ARG A 231 -13.27 12.63 4.40
CA ARG A 231 -14.17 12.59 3.25
C ARG A 231 -14.69 13.99 2.92
N PRO A 232 -14.48 14.50 1.70
CA PRO A 232 -15.10 15.75 1.25
C PRO A 232 -16.62 15.59 1.10
N ASP A 233 -17.38 16.66 1.36
CA ASP A 233 -18.85 16.68 1.19
C ASP A 233 -19.27 16.37 -0.25
N GLU A 234 -18.53 16.91 -1.24
CA GLU A 234 -18.73 16.67 -2.67
C GLU A 234 -17.41 16.25 -3.35
N PRO A 235 -17.04 14.95 -3.30
CA PRO A 235 -15.80 14.46 -3.89
C PRO A 235 -15.67 14.75 -5.39
N ALA A 236 -16.77 14.71 -6.13
CA ALA A 236 -16.79 15.02 -7.56
C ALA A 236 -16.47 16.49 -7.85
N ALA A 237 -16.86 17.41 -6.97
CA ALA A 237 -16.58 18.83 -7.14
C ALA A 237 -15.09 19.16 -6.93
N VAL A 238 -14.42 18.44 -6.02
CA VAL A 238 -12.98 18.59 -5.74
C VAL A 238 -12.13 18.22 -6.97
N LEU A 239 -12.53 17.21 -7.73
CA LEU A 239 -11.84 16.83 -8.98
C LEU A 239 -12.11 17.80 -10.13
N GLY A 240 -13.18 18.60 -10.07
CA GLY A 240 -13.58 19.52 -11.12
C GLY A 240 -13.82 18.78 -12.44
N THR A 241 -13.00 19.07 -13.46
CA THR A 241 -13.07 18.43 -14.78
C THR A 241 -12.10 17.27 -14.98
N LYS A 242 -11.25 16.97 -13.97
CA LYS A 242 -10.25 15.91 -14.09
C LYS A 242 -10.92 14.54 -14.02
N PRO A 243 -10.80 13.68 -15.05
CA PRO A 243 -11.32 12.33 -14.99
C PRO A 243 -10.54 11.50 -13.97
N LEU A 244 -11.23 10.57 -13.29
CA LEU A 244 -10.61 9.66 -12.33
C LEU A 244 -9.44 8.86 -12.93
N SER A 245 -9.52 8.53 -14.22
CA SER A 245 -8.48 7.81 -14.95
C SER A 245 -7.16 8.59 -15.06
N GLU A 246 -7.17 9.93 -14.99
CA GLU A 246 -5.91 10.69 -14.93
C GLU A 246 -5.18 10.44 -13.61
N LEU A 247 -5.93 10.29 -12.51
CA LEU A 247 -5.39 9.98 -11.19
C LEU A 247 -4.98 8.52 -11.02
N GLU A 248 -5.19 7.67 -12.02
CA GLU A 248 -4.64 6.31 -12.08
C GLU A 248 -3.24 6.28 -12.72
N THR A 249 -2.86 7.36 -13.43
CA THR A 249 -1.54 7.49 -14.08
C THR A 249 -0.48 8.07 -13.14
N ALA A 250 0.79 7.69 -13.34
CA ALA A 250 1.90 8.20 -12.52
C ALA A 250 2.04 9.73 -12.60
N GLU A 251 1.81 10.32 -13.78
CA GLU A 251 1.90 11.76 -14.01
C GLU A 251 0.76 12.51 -13.30
N GLY A 252 -0.47 12.00 -13.40
CA GLY A 252 -1.63 12.59 -12.72
C GLY A 252 -1.51 12.53 -11.20
N ILE A 253 -1.05 11.40 -10.64
CA ILE A 253 -0.82 11.25 -9.20
C ILE A 253 0.23 12.25 -8.71
N ALA A 254 1.34 12.43 -9.45
CA ALA A 254 2.41 13.34 -9.05
C ALA A 254 1.97 14.82 -9.05
N ALA A 255 1.05 15.21 -9.93
CA ALA A 255 0.52 16.57 -10.03
C ALA A 255 -0.65 16.85 -9.07
N ALA A 256 -1.27 15.81 -8.49
CA ALA A 256 -2.45 15.94 -7.66
C ALA A 256 -2.17 16.47 -6.25
N SER A 257 -3.16 17.16 -5.69
CA SER A 257 -3.19 17.55 -4.26
C SER A 257 -3.66 16.39 -3.38
N ALA A 258 -3.44 16.48 -2.06
CA ALA A 258 -3.93 15.45 -1.13
C ALA A 258 -5.47 15.34 -1.15
N GLU A 259 -6.18 16.47 -1.26
CA GLU A 259 -7.65 16.50 -1.36
C GLU A 259 -8.15 15.86 -2.64
N GLU A 260 -7.49 16.07 -3.78
CA GLU A 260 -7.83 15.44 -5.06
C GLU A 260 -7.66 13.91 -5.00
N ILE A 261 -6.61 13.44 -4.33
CA ILE A 261 -6.37 11.99 -4.15
C ILE A 261 -7.41 11.38 -3.22
N ILE A 262 -7.73 12.04 -2.10
CA ILE A 262 -8.77 11.59 -1.18
C ILE A 262 -10.13 11.54 -1.89
N ALA A 263 -10.44 12.54 -2.72
CA ALA A 263 -11.65 12.56 -3.53
C ALA A 263 -11.69 11.39 -4.54
N ALA A 264 -10.57 11.08 -5.19
CA ALA A 264 -10.46 9.92 -6.09
C ALA A 264 -10.70 8.58 -5.37
N ILE A 265 -10.16 8.43 -4.16
CA ILE A 265 -10.37 7.25 -3.33
C ILE A 265 -11.85 7.14 -2.93
N CYS A 266 -12.46 8.24 -2.46
CA CYS A 266 -13.89 8.29 -2.10
C CYS A 266 -14.78 7.90 -3.30
N LEU A 267 -14.53 8.48 -4.47
CA LEU A 267 -15.28 8.14 -5.68
C LEU A 267 -15.11 6.68 -6.09
N THR A 268 -13.96 6.07 -5.78
CA THR A 268 -13.75 4.64 -6.05
C THR A 268 -14.54 3.76 -5.08
N TYR A 269 -14.71 4.16 -3.82
CA TYR A 269 -15.63 3.52 -2.87
C TYR A 269 -17.10 3.72 -3.26
N ASP A 270 -17.46 4.90 -3.76
CA ASP A 270 -18.84 5.26 -4.09
C ASP A 270 -19.32 4.66 -5.43
N LYS A 271 -18.42 4.03 -6.21
CA LYS A 271 -18.77 3.34 -7.46
C LYS A 271 -19.85 2.29 -7.17
N PRO A 272 -21.01 2.32 -7.86
CA PRO A 272 -22.08 1.38 -7.58
C PRO A 272 -21.62 -0.06 -7.90
N PRO A 273 -21.71 -1.00 -6.94
CA PRO A 273 -21.17 -2.34 -7.09
C PRO A 273 -21.84 -3.14 -8.22
N VAL A 274 -23.07 -2.74 -8.60
CA VAL A 274 -23.81 -3.34 -9.73
C VAL A 274 -23.12 -3.12 -11.07
N TYR A 275 -22.45 -1.98 -11.26
CA TYR A 275 -21.77 -1.62 -12.51
C TYR A 275 -20.26 -1.79 -12.43
N PHE A 276 -19.70 -1.65 -11.23
CA PHE A 276 -18.26 -1.74 -10.97
C PHE A 276 -18.02 -2.65 -9.77
N PRO A 277 -18.17 -3.98 -9.92
CA PRO A 277 -17.91 -4.92 -8.84
C PRO A 277 -16.44 -4.82 -8.42
N ASN A 278 -16.18 -4.86 -7.12
CA ASN A 278 -14.83 -4.92 -6.55
C ASN A 278 -13.90 -3.77 -7.03
N ALA A 279 -14.45 -2.58 -7.30
CA ALA A 279 -13.69 -1.45 -7.82
C ALA A 279 -12.50 -1.06 -6.91
N MET A 280 -12.70 -1.12 -5.60
CA MET A 280 -11.64 -0.84 -4.63
C MET A 280 -10.57 -1.94 -4.62
N PHE A 281 -10.97 -3.20 -4.56
CA PHE A 281 -10.06 -4.34 -4.71
C PHE A 281 -9.19 -4.21 -5.98
N HIS A 282 -9.78 -3.87 -7.13
CA HIS A 282 -9.01 -3.65 -8.36
C HIS A 282 -8.00 -2.51 -8.21
N ALA A 283 -8.40 -1.37 -7.62
CA ALA A 283 -7.48 -0.26 -7.35
C ALA A 283 -6.33 -0.63 -6.38
N ILE A 284 -6.56 -1.56 -5.44
CA ILE A 284 -5.54 -2.09 -4.55
C ILE A 284 -4.61 -3.05 -5.30
N ALA A 285 -5.17 -4.03 -6.00
CA ALA A 285 -4.42 -5.07 -6.73
C ALA A 285 -3.56 -4.48 -7.86
N ASP A 286 -4.07 -3.48 -8.58
CA ASP A 286 -3.35 -2.78 -9.64
C ASP A 286 -2.32 -1.77 -9.09
N GLY A 287 -2.28 -1.58 -7.77
CA GLY A 287 -1.34 -0.73 -7.06
C GLY A 287 -1.61 0.77 -7.15
N HIS A 288 -2.82 1.18 -7.54
CA HIS A 288 -3.24 2.58 -7.49
C HIS A 288 -3.34 3.08 -6.05
N MET A 289 -3.90 2.29 -5.14
CA MET A 289 -3.99 2.63 -3.71
C MET A 289 -2.62 2.90 -3.09
N SER A 290 -1.64 2.03 -3.34
CA SER A 290 -0.25 2.21 -2.89
C SER A 290 0.34 3.55 -3.38
N LYS A 291 0.15 3.90 -4.66
CA LYS A 291 0.66 5.15 -5.24
C LYS A 291 -0.05 6.38 -4.69
N TRP A 292 -1.37 6.32 -4.50
CA TRP A 292 -2.16 7.37 -3.88
C TRP A 292 -1.68 7.67 -2.45
N LEU A 293 -1.53 6.63 -1.63
CA LEU A 293 -1.05 6.78 -0.25
C LEU A 293 0.40 7.25 -0.18
N ALA A 294 1.26 6.80 -1.09
CA ALA A 294 2.64 7.29 -1.19
C ALA A 294 2.67 8.79 -1.49
N ARG A 295 1.83 9.27 -2.40
CA ARG A 295 1.76 10.69 -2.73
C ARG A 295 1.22 11.54 -1.57
N ILE A 296 0.24 11.03 -0.83
CA ILE A 296 -0.25 11.70 0.39
C ILE A 296 0.89 11.83 1.42
N GLU A 297 1.66 10.76 1.63
CA GLU A 297 2.83 10.76 2.53
C GLU A 297 3.92 11.77 2.06
N ASP A 298 4.20 11.83 0.76
CA ASP A 298 5.16 12.81 0.20
C ASP A 298 4.71 14.27 0.42
N ILE A 299 3.40 14.54 0.33
CA ILE A 299 2.85 15.88 0.59
C ILE A 299 2.93 16.21 2.08
N ASP A 300 2.57 15.27 2.95
CA ASP A 300 2.57 15.44 4.40
C ASP A 300 4.00 15.72 4.93
N THR A 301 4.98 14.95 4.46
CA THR A 301 6.40 15.15 4.81
C THR A 301 6.97 16.47 4.29
N ALA A 302 6.53 16.97 3.12
CA ALA A 302 6.96 18.26 2.60
C ALA A 302 6.38 19.46 3.39
N VAL A 303 5.23 19.29 4.03
CA VAL A 303 4.61 20.30 4.90
C VAL A 303 5.34 20.39 6.25
N ASP A 304 5.76 19.25 6.81
CA ASP A 304 6.51 19.20 8.08
C ASP A 304 7.92 19.81 7.98
N VAL A 305 8.58 19.75 6.82
CA VAL A 305 9.91 20.36 6.60
C VAL A 305 9.87 21.90 6.54
N ASN A 306 8.71 22.49 6.25
CA ASN A 306 8.51 23.94 6.13
C ASN A 306 7.97 24.60 7.41
N ARG A 307 7.88 23.86 8.53
CA ARG A 307 7.48 24.35 9.85
C ARG A 307 8.67 24.45 10.79
#